data_AF-A0A4R5GZ76-F1
#
_entry.id   AF-A0A4R5GZ76-F1
#
_cell.length_a   1.000
_cell.length_b   1.000
_cell.length_c   1.000
_cell.angle_alpha   90.00
_cell.angle_beta   90.00
_cell.angle_gamma   90.00
#
_symmetry.space_group_name_H-M   'P 1'
#
loop_
_entity.id
_entity.type
_entity.pdbx_description
1 polymer ?
#
loop_
_entity_poly.entity_id
_entity_poly.type
_entity_poly.pdbx_seq_one_letter_code
_entity_poly.pdbx_strand_id
1 'polypeptide(L)'
;MPKESEACLEESIQKCITFILEMDKLKSVKRRSPLLDNSRAETDAEHSWHAAMSALLLSSFSEESIDREKVIRMMLIHDIVEIDAGDTFLYDTEHAQSQEERELEAGQRLYGLLPSDLRDELFSLWQEFEAGETAEAKFAKGLDRLQPLLQNYFSGGGTWNLPGVHREDVLSRKSVIKELGPSIWAFAQSLIEDGATKGWLRQHVSQSQDIESAQDEDTSHALEIFSNLQTITIDKAPAKMKEAAREFEIRFQRKFETLTHLPNSLLDFLHKPVESGDNSLAVSGFHLSIASDYDKSVVNCIETMSKIANLENPSKPDNLAFFDAVISIYDRLRGGLSYLSSLDDTFCIAPEREGRMIADRLGVLPLGRTSKPNAKRIPYEEGLVVGHDLSSPNKAFYQRCVIVDGAIASGSTLIAMIEMLRASTQEFHVFSAHATASSVRALSVYAAANKIKLYLNLGHVSGQLNHKRYALHPDGSLVIGDLGDLISPAVE
;
A
#
# COMPACT_ATOMS: atom_id res chain seq x y z
N MET A 1 -48.10 -38.71 23.83
CA MET A 1 -47.55 -37.35 23.81
C MET A 1 -46.00 -37.26 23.70
N PRO A 2 -45.25 -38.13 22.96
CA PRO A 2 -43.84 -37.86 22.66
C PRO A 2 -43.57 -37.12 21.33
N LYS A 3 -44.45 -37.24 20.32
CA LYS A 3 -44.19 -36.74 18.96
C LYS A 3 -44.08 -35.21 18.81
N GLU A 4 -44.82 -34.44 19.60
CA GLU A 4 -44.76 -32.96 19.54
C GLU A 4 -43.47 -32.41 20.17
N SER A 5 -42.96 -33.09 21.20
CA SER A 5 -41.67 -32.77 21.83
C SER A 5 -40.50 -33.11 20.90
N GLU A 6 -40.57 -34.24 20.19
CA GLU A 6 -39.55 -34.63 19.20
C GLU A 6 -39.54 -33.69 17.98
N ALA A 7 -40.70 -33.30 17.47
CA ALA A 7 -40.80 -32.37 16.34
C ALA A 7 -40.27 -30.96 16.66
N CYS A 8 -40.54 -30.46 17.87
CA CYS A 8 -40.01 -29.17 18.35
C CYS A 8 -38.48 -29.20 18.50
N LEU A 9 -37.93 -30.33 18.95
CA LEU A 9 -36.49 -30.54 19.04
C LEU A 9 -35.83 -30.62 17.66
N GLU A 10 -36.46 -31.31 16.71
CA GLU A 10 -35.98 -31.42 15.32
C GLU A 10 -35.95 -30.05 14.62
N GLU A 11 -37.00 -29.23 14.80
CA GLU A 11 -37.02 -27.85 14.29
C GLU A 11 -35.90 -26.99 14.91
N SER A 12 -35.67 -27.14 16.22
CA SER A 12 -34.63 -26.39 16.93
C SER A 12 -33.23 -26.75 16.45
N ILE A 13 -32.95 -28.05 16.23
CA ILE A 13 -31.68 -28.52 15.67
C ILE A 13 -31.48 -27.97 14.25
N GLN A 14 -32.51 -28.01 13.42
CA GLN A 14 -32.44 -27.51 12.04
C GLN A 14 -32.10 -26.02 11.98
N LYS A 15 -32.66 -25.20 12.88
CA LYS A 15 -32.32 -23.78 13.02
C LYS A 15 -30.87 -23.58 13.44
N CYS A 16 -30.39 -24.33 14.43
CA CYS A 16 -28.99 -24.28 14.84
C CYS A 16 -28.02 -24.68 13.70
N ILE A 17 -28.32 -25.74 12.95
CA ILE A 17 -27.51 -26.15 11.80
C ILE A 17 -27.52 -25.06 10.72
N THR A 18 -28.66 -24.42 10.46
CA THR A 18 -28.77 -23.32 9.50
C THR A 18 -27.87 -22.15 9.89
N PHE A 19 -27.88 -21.76 11.17
CA PHE A 19 -27.00 -20.72 11.69
C PHE A 19 -25.51 -21.10 11.56
N ILE A 20 -25.14 -22.33 11.94
CA ILE A 20 -23.77 -22.85 11.82
C ILE A 20 -23.26 -22.78 10.37
N LEU A 21 -24.11 -23.16 9.40
CA LEU A 21 -23.75 -23.08 7.98
C LEU A 21 -23.63 -21.64 7.49
N GLU A 22 -24.48 -20.74 7.97
CA GLU A 22 -24.44 -19.32 7.60
C GLU A 22 -23.16 -18.63 8.09
N MET A 23 -22.70 -18.96 9.31
CA MET A 23 -21.47 -18.42 9.90
C MET A 23 -20.20 -18.72 9.08
N ASP A 24 -20.20 -19.72 8.20
CA ASP A 24 -19.06 -20.03 7.34
C ASP A 24 -18.63 -18.83 6.48
N LYS A 25 -19.60 -17.97 6.11
CA LYS A 25 -19.38 -16.75 5.34
C LYS A 25 -18.44 -15.77 6.03
N LEU A 26 -18.34 -15.78 7.36
CA LEU A 26 -17.42 -14.91 8.12
C LEU A 26 -15.95 -15.14 7.72
N LYS A 27 -15.61 -16.35 7.25
CA LYS A 27 -14.26 -16.67 6.73
C LYS A 27 -13.92 -15.93 5.44
N SER A 28 -14.91 -15.33 4.78
CA SER A 28 -14.72 -14.56 3.54
C SER A 28 -14.67 -13.05 3.77
N VAL A 29 -15.05 -12.58 4.97
CA VAL A 29 -14.96 -11.16 5.32
C VAL A 29 -13.52 -10.86 5.71
N LYS A 30 -12.88 -9.96 4.95
CA LYS A 30 -11.45 -9.65 5.07
C LYS A 30 -11.27 -8.34 5.80
N ARG A 31 -10.41 -8.37 6.83
CA ARG A 31 -9.97 -7.18 7.56
C ARG A 31 -8.90 -6.45 6.78
N ARG A 32 -8.69 -5.18 7.13
CA ARG A 32 -7.50 -4.44 6.67
C ARG A 32 -6.21 -4.91 7.33
N SER A 33 -6.26 -5.57 8.48
CA SER A 33 -5.04 -6.04 9.14
C SER A 33 -4.37 -7.18 8.37
N PRO A 34 -3.06 -7.15 8.12
CA PRO A 34 -2.35 -8.28 7.54
C PRO A 34 -2.08 -9.37 8.58
N LEU A 35 -1.83 -10.59 8.11
CA LEU A 35 -1.13 -11.60 8.90
C LEU A 35 0.28 -11.13 9.24
N LEU A 36 0.90 -11.73 10.27
CA LEU A 36 2.23 -11.33 10.75
C LEU A 36 3.33 -11.46 9.68
N ASP A 37 3.16 -12.38 8.74
CA ASP A 37 4.08 -12.61 7.62
C ASP A 37 3.76 -11.76 6.38
N ASN A 38 2.77 -10.87 6.46
CA ASN A 38 2.26 -10.05 5.35
C ASN A 38 1.74 -10.83 4.13
N SER A 39 1.47 -12.14 4.26
CA SER A 39 1.07 -12.97 3.12
C SER A 39 -0.32 -12.59 2.56
N ARG A 40 -1.24 -12.17 3.42
CA ARG A 40 -2.59 -11.72 3.08
C ARG A 40 -3.23 -10.93 4.23
N ALA A 41 -4.38 -10.35 3.96
CA ALA A 41 -5.31 -9.87 4.98
C ALA A 41 -5.82 -11.00 5.88
N GLU A 42 -5.98 -10.73 7.17
CA GLU A 42 -6.74 -11.54 8.12
C GLU A 42 -8.24 -11.54 7.75
N THR A 43 -8.97 -12.57 8.17
CA THR A 43 -10.44 -12.63 8.07
C THR A 43 -11.08 -12.51 9.45
N ASP A 44 -12.34 -12.08 9.55
CA ASP A 44 -13.00 -11.88 10.85
C ASP A 44 -13.14 -13.18 11.65
N ALA A 45 -13.26 -14.32 10.97
CA ALA A 45 -13.24 -15.62 11.62
C ALA A 45 -11.87 -15.94 12.26
N GLU A 46 -10.76 -15.60 11.57
CA GLU A 46 -9.40 -15.77 12.09
C GLU A 46 -9.12 -14.79 13.24
N HIS A 47 -9.61 -13.56 13.10
CA HIS A 47 -9.53 -12.52 14.11
C HIS A 47 -10.25 -12.94 15.40
N SER A 48 -11.52 -13.35 15.29
CA SER A 48 -12.35 -13.80 16.41
C SER A 48 -11.73 -14.99 17.14
N TRP A 49 -11.17 -15.95 16.42
CA TRP A 49 -10.41 -17.06 17.02
C TRP A 49 -9.20 -16.54 17.80
N HIS A 50 -8.39 -15.65 17.21
CA HIS A 50 -7.16 -15.16 17.84
C HIS A 50 -7.48 -14.27 19.07
N ALA A 51 -8.54 -13.48 19.01
CA ALA A 51 -9.02 -12.67 20.12
C ALA A 51 -9.60 -13.53 21.25
N ALA A 52 -10.36 -14.57 20.95
CA ALA A 52 -10.83 -15.54 21.95
C ALA A 52 -9.66 -16.27 22.63
N MET A 53 -8.63 -16.64 21.87
CA MET A 53 -7.38 -17.18 22.44
C MET A 53 -6.66 -16.15 23.32
N SER A 54 -6.71 -14.87 22.97
CA SER A 54 -6.16 -13.80 23.79
C SER A 54 -6.93 -13.64 25.10
N ALA A 55 -8.26 -13.78 25.08
CA ALA A 55 -9.08 -13.78 26.30
C ALA A 55 -8.67 -14.92 27.25
N LEU A 56 -8.39 -16.11 26.71
CA LEU A 56 -7.91 -17.26 27.50
C LEU A 56 -6.59 -16.97 28.23
N LEU A 57 -5.68 -16.25 27.58
CA LEU A 57 -4.33 -16.01 28.07
C LEU A 57 -4.23 -14.76 28.95
N LEU A 58 -5.00 -13.72 28.64
CA LEU A 58 -4.81 -12.39 29.21
C LEU A 58 -5.78 -12.05 30.35
N SER A 59 -6.87 -12.79 30.55
CA SER A 59 -7.87 -12.47 31.59
C SER A 59 -7.29 -12.37 33.00
N SER A 60 -6.23 -13.14 33.30
CA SER A 60 -5.56 -13.13 34.61
C SER A 60 -4.72 -11.88 34.90
N PHE A 61 -4.49 -11.05 33.88
CA PHE A 61 -3.78 -9.77 34.01
C PHE A 61 -4.72 -8.58 34.22
N SER A 62 -6.03 -8.80 34.15
CA SER A 62 -7.03 -7.78 34.48
C SER A 62 -6.99 -7.42 35.97
N GLU A 63 -7.18 -6.14 36.29
CA GLU A 63 -7.37 -5.70 37.68
C GLU A 63 -8.79 -6.00 38.19
N GLU A 64 -9.74 -6.15 37.27
CA GLU A 64 -11.12 -6.52 37.57
C GLU A 64 -11.31 -8.05 37.49
N SER A 65 -12.26 -8.57 38.26
CA SER A 65 -12.67 -9.97 38.16
C SER A 65 -13.49 -10.18 36.89
N ILE A 66 -12.87 -10.73 35.85
CA ILE A 66 -13.50 -10.97 34.55
C ILE A 66 -14.03 -12.40 34.44
N ASP A 67 -15.29 -12.56 34.03
CA ASP A 67 -15.78 -13.86 33.55
C ASP A 67 -15.15 -14.18 32.18
N ARG A 68 -14.04 -14.92 32.23
CA ARG A 68 -13.30 -15.35 31.04
C ARG A 68 -14.15 -16.13 30.05
N GLU A 69 -15.05 -16.99 30.51
CA GLU A 69 -15.89 -17.80 29.62
C GLU A 69 -16.86 -16.93 28.84
N LYS A 70 -17.45 -15.93 29.53
CA LYS A 70 -18.31 -14.93 28.87
C LYS A 70 -17.55 -14.12 27.83
N VAL A 71 -16.33 -13.64 28.14
CA VAL A 71 -15.50 -12.89 27.16
C VAL A 71 -15.15 -13.76 25.95
N ILE A 72 -14.79 -15.03 26.15
CA ILE A 72 -14.50 -15.94 25.03
C ILE A 72 -15.73 -16.09 24.13
N ARG A 73 -16.91 -16.32 24.71
CA ARG A 73 -18.16 -16.41 23.96
C ARG A 73 -18.45 -15.13 23.19
N MET A 74 -18.23 -13.97 23.82
CA MET A 74 -18.40 -12.65 23.22
C MET A 74 -17.46 -12.47 22.02
N MET A 75 -16.15 -12.73 22.18
CA MET A 75 -15.17 -12.62 21.08
C MET A 75 -15.47 -13.57 19.92
N LEU A 76 -16.04 -14.74 20.17
CA LEU A 76 -16.39 -15.69 19.10
C LEU A 76 -17.56 -15.23 18.24
N ILE A 77 -18.42 -14.32 18.73
CA ILE A 77 -19.63 -13.89 18.02
C ILE A 77 -19.66 -12.42 17.62
N HIS A 78 -18.77 -11.58 18.17
CA HIS A 78 -18.86 -10.12 18.04
C HIS A 78 -18.94 -9.65 16.57
N ASP A 79 -18.11 -10.22 15.70
CA ASP A 79 -18.06 -9.85 14.27
C ASP A 79 -19.03 -10.67 13.38
N ILE A 80 -19.90 -11.55 13.91
CA ILE A 80 -20.82 -12.33 13.05
C ILE A 80 -21.69 -11.42 12.18
N VAL A 81 -22.07 -10.24 12.69
CA VAL A 81 -22.86 -9.24 11.97
C VAL A 81 -22.16 -8.72 10.70
N GLU A 82 -20.83 -8.80 10.63
CA GLU A 82 -20.04 -8.36 9.49
C GLU A 82 -20.21 -9.27 8.25
N ILE A 83 -20.86 -10.44 8.39
CA ILE A 83 -21.27 -11.27 7.24
C ILE A 83 -22.12 -10.48 6.25
N ASP A 84 -23.02 -9.63 6.76
CA ASP A 84 -23.89 -8.79 5.93
C ASP A 84 -23.44 -7.32 5.93
N ALA A 85 -22.97 -6.83 7.07
CA ALA A 85 -22.55 -5.43 7.18
C ALA A 85 -21.22 -5.19 6.44
N GLY A 86 -20.28 -6.14 6.48
CA GLY A 86 -18.89 -5.98 6.06
C GLY A 86 -18.02 -5.26 7.09
N ASP A 87 -16.73 -5.63 7.15
CA ASP A 87 -15.72 -5.02 8.03
C ASP A 87 -15.60 -3.51 7.78
N THR A 88 -15.72 -2.73 8.84
CA THR A 88 -15.54 -1.27 8.79
C THR A 88 -14.17 -0.91 9.35
N PHE A 89 -13.26 -0.52 8.44
CA PHE A 89 -11.89 -0.19 8.84
C PHE A 89 -11.86 0.94 9.88
N LEU A 90 -11.10 0.74 10.95
CA LEU A 90 -10.98 1.68 12.06
C LEU A 90 -10.84 3.13 11.58
N TYR A 91 -9.97 3.41 10.60
CA TYR A 91 -9.67 4.79 10.15
C TYR A 91 -10.58 5.30 9.02
N ASP A 92 -11.59 4.54 8.57
CA ASP A 92 -12.56 4.96 7.56
C ASP A 92 -13.76 5.68 8.21
N THR A 93 -13.75 7.02 8.17
CA THR A 93 -14.79 7.85 8.79
C THR A 93 -16.10 7.89 8.00
N GLU A 94 -16.11 7.52 6.73
CA GLU A 94 -17.32 7.54 5.90
C GLU A 94 -18.14 6.27 6.11
N HIS A 95 -17.51 5.09 6.03
CA HIS A 95 -18.20 3.82 6.27
C HIS A 95 -18.70 3.67 7.72
N ALA A 96 -18.01 4.31 8.68
CA ALA A 96 -18.40 4.32 10.08
C ALA A 96 -19.78 4.98 10.34
N GLN A 97 -20.26 5.86 9.47
CA GLN A 97 -21.52 6.60 9.70
C GLN A 97 -22.77 5.71 9.66
N SER A 98 -22.75 4.66 8.84
CA SER A 98 -23.85 3.71 8.69
C SER A 98 -23.60 2.38 9.38
N GLN A 99 -22.48 2.24 10.10
CA GLN A 99 -22.04 0.97 10.68
C GLN A 99 -23.07 0.40 11.66
N GLU A 100 -23.51 1.21 12.64
CA GLU A 100 -24.46 0.77 13.66
C GLU A 100 -25.79 0.28 13.07
N GLU A 101 -26.33 1.00 12.08
CA GLU A 101 -27.58 0.62 11.40
C GLU A 101 -27.40 -0.70 10.62
N ARG A 102 -26.33 -0.83 9.84
CA ARG A 102 -26.03 -2.04 9.07
C ARG A 102 -25.83 -3.26 9.97
N GLU A 103 -25.06 -3.11 11.05
CA GLU A 103 -24.79 -4.21 11.99
C GLU A 103 -26.03 -4.61 12.77
N LEU A 104 -26.89 -3.66 13.16
CA LEU A 104 -28.15 -3.97 13.82
C LEU A 104 -29.10 -4.76 12.90
N GLU A 105 -29.25 -4.35 11.64
CA GLU A 105 -30.05 -5.08 10.65
C GLU A 105 -29.49 -6.49 10.40
N ALA A 106 -28.16 -6.60 10.27
CA ALA A 106 -27.47 -7.88 10.12
C ALA A 106 -27.69 -8.79 11.33
N GLY A 107 -27.55 -8.26 12.55
CA GLY A 107 -27.78 -8.99 13.80
C GLY A 107 -29.20 -9.52 13.90
N GLN A 108 -30.21 -8.69 13.58
CA GLN A 108 -31.61 -9.13 13.58
C GLN A 108 -31.87 -10.30 12.62
N ARG A 109 -31.25 -10.27 11.43
CA ARG A 109 -31.38 -11.37 10.45
C ARG A 109 -30.63 -12.62 10.90
N LEU A 110 -29.35 -12.49 11.22
CA LEU A 110 -28.43 -13.60 11.46
C LEU A 110 -28.79 -14.35 12.75
N TYR A 111 -28.92 -13.65 13.88
CA TYR A 111 -29.34 -14.29 15.13
C TYR A 111 -30.81 -14.75 15.04
N GLY A 112 -31.64 -14.09 14.21
CA GLY A 112 -33.00 -14.52 13.91
C GLY A 112 -33.15 -15.91 13.28
N LEU A 113 -32.05 -16.51 12.78
CA LEU A 113 -32.03 -17.89 12.31
C LEU A 113 -32.07 -18.93 13.45
N LEU A 114 -31.71 -18.53 14.68
CA LEU A 114 -31.68 -19.41 15.84
C LEU A 114 -33.07 -19.64 16.46
N PRO A 115 -33.25 -20.70 17.26
CA PRO A 115 -34.38 -20.80 18.19
C PRO A 115 -34.43 -19.59 19.13
N SER A 116 -35.62 -19.20 19.59
CA SER A 116 -35.86 -17.97 20.35
C SER A 116 -34.90 -17.77 21.52
N ASP A 117 -34.69 -18.83 22.32
CA ASP A 117 -33.92 -18.73 23.55
C ASP A 117 -32.43 -18.48 23.26
N LEU A 118 -31.88 -19.16 22.24
CA LEU A 118 -30.49 -18.97 21.79
C LEU A 118 -30.31 -17.64 21.04
N ARG A 119 -31.31 -17.24 20.24
CA ARG A 119 -31.32 -15.92 19.60
C ARG A 119 -31.21 -14.84 20.65
N ASP A 120 -32.08 -14.86 21.66
CA ASP A 120 -32.15 -13.80 22.67
C ASP A 120 -30.87 -13.76 23.50
N GLU A 121 -30.30 -14.92 23.85
CA GLU A 121 -29.02 -15.01 24.57
C GLU A 121 -27.84 -14.43 23.75
N LEU A 122 -27.64 -14.89 22.52
CA LEU A 122 -26.47 -14.50 21.71
C LEU A 122 -26.60 -13.06 21.19
N PHE A 123 -27.81 -12.65 20.81
CA PHE A 123 -28.05 -11.27 20.39
C PHE A 123 -27.83 -10.28 21.54
N SER A 124 -28.28 -10.62 22.75
CA SER A 124 -27.99 -9.80 23.94
C SER A 124 -26.49 -9.73 24.25
N LEU A 125 -25.76 -10.83 24.06
CA LEU A 125 -24.31 -10.85 24.27
C LEU A 125 -23.56 -9.99 23.23
N TRP A 126 -24.01 -9.99 21.98
CA TRP A 126 -23.50 -9.08 20.95
C TRP A 126 -23.83 -7.61 21.28
N GLN A 127 -25.06 -7.30 21.69
CA GLN A 127 -25.43 -5.94 22.12
C GLN A 127 -24.62 -5.46 23.33
N GLU A 128 -24.29 -6.37 24.26
CA GLU A 128 -23.42 -6.07 25.40
C GLU A 128 -22.00 -5.70 24.94
N PHE A 129 -21.44 -6.44 23.98
CA PHE A 129 -20.17 -6.09 23.36
C PHE A 129 -20.24 -4.69 22.75
N GLU A 130 -21.24 -4.41 21.92
CA GLU A 130 -21.39 -3.13 21.24
C GLU A 130 -21.50 -1.96 22.23
N ALA A 131 -22.30 -2.11 23.29
CA ALA A 131 -22.44 -1.10 24.33
C ALA A 131 -21.11 -0.81 25.05
N GLY A 132 -20.28 -1.84 25.29
CA GLY A 132 -18.96 -1.66 25.92
C GLY A 132 -19.01 -1.16 27.37
N GLU A 133 -20.09 -1.46 28.09
CA GLU A 133 -20.36 -0.91 29.43
C GLU A 133 -19.90 -1.85 30.56
N THR A 134 -20.09 -3.17 30.38
CA THR A 134 -19.74 -4.20 31.36
C THR A 134 -18.23 -4.42 31.42
N ALA A 135 -17.74 -4.99 32.53
CA ALA A 135 -16.33 -5.33 32.69
C ALA A 135 -15.86 -6.29 31.57
N GLU A 136 -16.68 -7.30 31.26
CA GLU A 136 -16.41 -8.24 30.18
C GLU A 136 -16.40 -7.57 28.80
N ALA A 137 -17.34 -6.68 28.50
CA ALA A 137 -17.38 -5.99 27.21
C ALA A 137 -16.21 -5.01 27.03
N LYS A 138 -15.84 -4.28 28.08
CA LYS A 138 -14.64 -3.41 28.06
C LYS A 138 -13.37 -4.22 27.85
N PHE A 139 -13.24 -5.34 28.55
CA PHE A 139 -12.11 -6.25 28.38
C PHE A 139 -12.08 -6.82 26.96
N ALA A 140 -13.23 -7.28 26.43
CA ALA A 140 -13.37 -7.77 25.05
C ALA A 140 -12.95 -6.70 24.01
N LYS A 141 -13.44 -5.46 24.12
CA LYS A 141 -13.01 -4.35 23.24
C LYS A 141 -11.52 -4.05 23.37
N GLY A 142 -10.95 -4.18 24.57
CA GLY A 142 -9.51 -4.08 24.78
C GLY A 142 -8.73 -5.11 23.97
N LEU A 143 -9.19 -6.37 23.94
CA LEU A 143 -8.59 -7.44 23.15
C LEU A 143 -8.70 -7.19 21.65
N ASP A 144 -9.90 -6.79 21.18
CA ASP A 144 -10.14 -6.40 19.78
C ASP A 144 -9.21 -5.24 19.35
N ARG A 145 -8.90 -4.29 20.24
CA ARG A 145 -7.92 -3.24 19.92
C ARG A 145 -6.47 -3.70 19.97
N LEU A 146 -6.13 -4.61 20.88
CA LEU A 146 -4.77 -5.11 21.07
C LEU A 146 -4.31 -5.96 19.88
N GLN A 147 -5.13 -6.88 19.41
CA GLN A 147 -4.75 -7.84 18.37
C GLN A 147 -4.24 -7.15 17.07
N PRO A 148 -4.95 -6.16 16.47
CA PRO A 148 -4.48 -5.47 15.28
C PRO A 148 -3.32 -4.51 15.56
N LEU A 149 -3.09 -4.10 16.82
CA LEU A 149 -1.85 -3.40 17.19
C LEU A 149 -0.65 -4.33 17.13
N LEU A 150 -0.77 -5.55 17.67
CA LEU A 150 0.29 -6.56 17.60
C LEU A 150 0.57 -6.94 16.15
N GLN A 151 -0.47 -7.17 15.34
CA GLN A 151 -0.30 -7.44 13.91
C GLN A 151 0.44 -6.33 13.20
N ASN A 152 0.05 -5.07 13.40
CA ASN A 152 0.76 -3.93 12.81
C ASN A 152 2.24 -3.92 13.17
N TYR A 153 2.56 -4.04 14.45
CA TYR A 153 3.95 -3.98 14.90
C TYR A 153 4.79 -5.16 14.36
N PHE A 154 4.28 -6.39 14.50
CA PHE A 154 5.04 -7.60 14.14
C PHE A 154 5.04 -7.90 12.63
N SER A 155 4.23 -7.21 11.84
CA SER A 155 4.26 -7.23 10.36
C SER A 155 5.09 -6.08 9.76
N GLY A 156 5.92 -5.39 10.55
CA GLY A 156 6.76 -4.30 10.02
C GLY A 156 5.98 -3.02 9.73
N GLY A 157 4.96 -2.74 10.54
CA GLY A 157 4.13 -1.55 10.43
C GLY A 157 2.83 -1.73 9.64
N GLY A 158 2.54 -2.90 9.06
CA GLY A 158 1.25 -3.26 8.46
C GLY A 158 0.42 -2.09 7.88
N THR A 159 -0.76 -1.87 8.47
CA THR A 159 -1.65 -0.74 8.17
C THR A 159 -1.19 0.61 8.72
N TRP A 160 -0.29 0.67 9.70
CA TRP A 160 0.34 1.92 10.14
C TRP A 160 1.13 2.62 9.03
N ASN A 161 1.68 1.84 8.09
CA ASN A 161 2.38 2.39 6.93
C ASN A 161 1.44 3.07 5.91
N LEU A 162 0.12 2.95 6.07
CA LEU A 162 -0.83 3.59 5.17
C LEU A 162 -0.78 5.12 5.28
N PRO A 163 -1.01 5.83 4.16
CA PRO A 163 -1.17 7.27 4.19
C PRO A 163 -2.30 7.68 5.15
N GLY A 164 -2.06 8.74 5.93
CA GLY A 164 -3.05 9.31 6.85
C GLY A 164 -3.12 8.67 8.24
N VAL A 165 -2.39 7.59 8.50
CA VAL A 165 -2.30 7.01 9.85
C VAL A 165 -1.18 7.69 10.64
N HIS A 166 -1.55 8.47 11.66
CA HIS A 166 -0.60 9.16 12.52
C HIS A 166 -0.49 8.49 13.89
N ARG A 167 0.66 8.65 14.54
CA ARG A 167 0.98 8.14 15.87
C ARG A 167 -0.07 8.56 16.89
N GLU A 168 -0.46 9.83 16.87
CA GLU A 168 -1.45 10.37 17.81
C GLU A 168 -2.84 9.74 17.58
N ASP A 169 -3.24 9.50 16.33
CA ASP A 169 -4.47 8.79 15.99
C ASP A 169 -4.44 7.35 16.50
N VAL A 170 -3.32 6.66 16.32
CA VAL A 170 -3.13 5.28 16.82
C VAL A 170 -3.19 5.25 18.33
N LEU A 171 -2.45 6.12 19.03
CA LEU A 171 -2.49 6.21 20.49
C LEU A 171 -3.91 6.46 21.01
N SER A 172 -4.61 7.42 20.40
CA SER A 172 -5.99 7.77 20.78
C SER A 172 -6.93 6.58 20.61
N ARG A 173 -6.97 5.99 19.41
CA ARG A 173 -7.88 4.89 19.08
C ARG A 173 -7.55 3.59 19.80
N LYS A 174 -6.28 3.34 20.10
CA LYS A 174 -5.82 2.14 20.83
C LYS A 174 -5.85 2.30 22.35
N SER A 175 -6.20 3.47 22.87
CA SER A 175 -6.27 3.72 24.32
C SER A 175 -7.25 2.82 25.07
N VAL A 176 -8.23 2.21 24.38
CA VAL A 176 -9.15 1.19 24.92
C VAL A 176 -8.41 -0.04 25.46
N ILE A 177 -7.18 -0.31 25.01
CA ILE A 177 -6.35 -1.41 25.55
C ILE A 177 -6.08 -1.25 27.05
N LYS A 178 -6.21 -0.04 27.62
CA LYS A 178 -6.13 0.19 29.07
C LYS A 178 -7.12 -0.65 29.88
N GLU A 179 -8.24 -1.04 29.29
CA GLU A 179 -9.25 -1.91 29.92
C GLU A 179 -8.72 -3.35 30.15
N LEU A 180 -7.60 -3.73 29.53
CA LEU A 180 -6.91 -5.00 29.79
C LEU A 180 -5.98 -4.95 31.02
N GLY A 181 -5.74 -3.75 31.56
CA GLY A 181 -4.84 -3.50 32.67
C GLY A 181 -3.63 -2.63 32.29
N PRO A 182 -3.06 -1.89 33.27
CA PRO A 182 -2.04 -0.87 33.02
C PRO A 182 -0.74 -1.44 32.43
N SER A 183 -0.37 -2.67 32.81
CA SER A 183 0.86 -3.31 32.31
C SER A 183 0.76 -3.65 30.82
N ILE A 184 -0.40 -4.12 30.37
CA ILE A 184 -0.64 -4.44 28.95
C ILE A 184 -0.70 -3.15 28.13
N TRP A 185 -1.34 -2.11 28.65
CA TRP A 185 -1.36 -0.81 27.97
C TRP A 185 0.03 -0.17 27.86
N ALA A 186 0.83 -0.19 28.93
CA ALA A 186 2.20 0.30 28.88
C ALA A 186 3.05 -0.44 27.84
N PHE A 187 2.88 -1.75 27.73
CA PHE A 187 3.52 -2.55 26.67
C PHE A 187 3.04 -2.12 25.28
N ALA A 188 1.73 -2.00 25.06
CA ALA A 188 1.17 -1.54 23.78
C ALA A 188 1.67 -0.13 23.39
N GLN A 189 1.75 0.81 24.34
CA GLN A 189 2.33 2.13 24.11
C GLN A 189 3.79 2.03 23.67
N SER A 190 4.59 1.18 24.32
CA SER A 190 6.00 1.00 23.94
C SER A 190 6.16 0.52 22.50
N LEU A 191 5.26 -0.35 22.01
CA LEU A 191 5.25 -0.80 20.62
C LEU A 191 4.87 0.33 19.65
N ILE A 192 3.93 1.19 20.03
CA ILE A 192 3.54 2.35 19.22
C ILE A 192 4.71 3.36 19.12
N GLU A 193 5.38 3.65 20.22
CA GLU A 193 6.54 4.56 20.24
C GLU A 193 7.72 4.00 19.44
N ASP A 194 8.01 2.71 19.58
CA ASP A 194 9.04 2.06 18.80
C ASP A 194 8.69 2.03 17.31
N GLY A 195 7.42 1.75 16.96
CA GLY A 195 6.93 1.83 15.58
C GLY A 195 7.06 3.24 14.98
N ALA A 196 6.83 4.29 15.77
CA ALA A 196 7.08 5.67 15.35
C ALA A 196 8.57 5.96 15.16
N THR A 197 9.44 5.44 16.04
CA THR A 197 10.89 5.57 15.94
C THR A 197 11.45 4.87 14.69
N LYS A 198 10.90 3.70 14.36
CA LYS A 198 11.18 2.96 13.11
C LYS A 198 10.59 3.61 11.86
N GLY A 199 9.75 4.63 12.04
CA GLY A 199 9.14 5.37 10.95
C GLY A 199 7.87 4.74 10.36
N TRP A 200 7.33 3.68 10.95
CA TRP A 200 6.07 3.11 10.47
C TRP A 200 4.90 4.07 10.72
N LEU A 201 4.97 4.84 11.79
CA LEU A 201 3.98 5.86 12.15
C LEU A 201 4.52 7.27 11.91
N ARG A 202 3.69 8.12 11.32
CA ARG A 202 3.98 9.56 11.16
C ARG A 202 3.53 10.29 12.41
N GLN A 203 4.27 11.31 12.85
CA GLN A 203 3.73 12.27 13.81
C GLN A 203 2.88 13.28 13.05
N HIS A 204 1.85 13.84 13.68
CA HIS A 204 1.28 15.09 13.16
C HIS A 204 2.40 16.14 13.09
N VAL A 205 2.85 16.44 11.88
CA VAL A 205 3.56 17.69 11.65
C VAL A 205 2.50 18.76 11.83
N SER A 206 2.71 19.69 12.77
CA SER A 206 1.87 20.88 12.91
C SER A 206 1.90 21.66 11.60
N GLN A 207 0.97 21.36 10.70
CA GLN A 207 0.64 22.22 9.57
C GLN A 207 -0.25 23.36 10.10
N SER A 208 0.39 24.29 10.82
CA SER A 208 -0.07 25.67 10.78
C SER A 208 0.60 26.30 9.57
N GLN A 209 -0.02 26.11 8.42
CA GLN A 209 -0.05 27.10 7.35
C GLN A 209 -1.21 26.68 6.45
N ASP A 210 -2.29 27.45 6.53
CA ASP A 210 -3.23 27.57 5.42
C ASP A 210 -2.39 27.86 4.17
N ILE A 211 -2.19 26.85 3.33
CA ILE A 211 -1.46 26.97 2.08
C ILE A 211 -2.44 27.65 1.13
N GLU A 212 -2.26 28.96 0.96
CA GLU A 212 -2.83 29.67 -0.18
C GLU A 212 -2.53 28.86 -1.44
N SER A 213 -3.59 28.60 -2.21
CA SER A 213 -3.52 28.01 -3.52
C SER A 213 -2.41 28.70 -4.32
N ALA A 214 -1.31 28.00 -4.60
CA ALA A 214 -0.39 28.40 -5.64
C ALA A 214 -1.13 28.30 -6.99
N GLN A 215 -1.89 29.34 -7.32
CA GLN A 215 -2.21 29.69 -8.70
C GLN A 215 -0.93 30.27 -9.32
N ASP A 216 0.12 29.45 -9.42
CA ASP A 216 1.35 29.86 -10.11
C ASP A 216 1.23 29.53 -11.60
N GLU A 217 1.65 30.48 -12.43
CA GLU A 217 1.73 30.37 -13.90
C GLU A 217 2.38 29.05 -14.38
N ASP A 218 3.30 28.50 -13.58
CA ASP A 218 4.01 27.24 -13.82
C ASP A 218 3.07 26.02 -13.85
N THR A 219 1.98 26.02 -13.06
CA THR A 219 1.00 24.92 -13.04
C THR A 219 0.08 24.97 -14.26
N SER A 220 -0.34 26.17 -14.68
CA SER A 220 -1.14 26.38 -15.90
C SER A 220 -0.34 26.02 -17.16
N HIS A 221 0.93 26.42 -17.22
CA HIS A 221 1.82 26.04 -18.31
C HIS A 221 2.09 24.53 -18.34
N ALA A 222 2.28 23.90 -17.18
CA ALA A 222 2.48 22.46 -17.13
C ALA A 222 1.22 21.65 -17.48
N LEU A 223 0.03 22.12 -17.11
CA LEU A 223 -1.25 21.58 -17.57
C LEU A 223 -1.34 21.57 -19.10
N GLU A 224 -0.92 22.66 -19.75
CA GLU A 224 -0.85 22.75 -21.21
C GLU A 224 0.19 21.78 -21.81
N ILE A 225 1.38 21.68 -21.20
CA ILE A 225 2.43 20.75 -21.65
C ILE A 225 1.96 19.30 -21.58
N PHE A 226 1.34 18.88 -20.47
CA PHE A 226 0.86 17.52 -20.28
C PHE A 226 -0.41 17.19 -21.09
N SER A 227 -1.17 18.20 -21.54
CA SER A 227 -2.33 17.98 -22.43
C SER A 227 -1.95 17.36 -23.79
N ASN A 228 -0.68 17.48 -24.19
CA ASN A 228 -0.13 16.92 -25.42
C ASN A 228 0.45 15.50 -25.26
N LEU A 229 0.40 14.92 -24.06
CA LEU A 229 0.85 13.54 -23.85
C LEU A 229 -0.14 12.58 -24.53
N GLN A 230 0.37 11.80 -25.49
CA GLN A 230 -0.46 10.86 -26.25
C GLN A 230 0.10 9.44 -26.17
N THR A 231 -0.75 8.51 -25.72
CA THR A 231 -0.49 7.07 -25.78
C THR A 231 -1.33 6.44 -26.89
N ILE A 232 -0.67 5.77 -27.83
CA ILE A 232 -1.27 5.24 -29.05
C ILE A 232 -0.95 3.74 -29.15
N THR A 233 -1.94 2.92 -29.48
CA THR A 233 -1.71 1.49 -29.80
C THR A 233 -0.82 1.39 -31.04
N ILE A 234 0.17 0.50 -31.03
CA ILE A 234 1.19 0.46 -32.09
C ILE A 234 0.58 0.37 -33.49
N ASP A 235 -0.53 -0.36 -33.68
CA ASP A 235 -1.23 -0.48 -34.97
C ASP A 235 -1.77 0.85 -35.52
N LYS A 236 -2.07 1.80 -34.62
CA LYS A 236 -2.59 3.13 -34.95
C LYS A 236 -1.51 4.21 -34.98
N ALA A 237 -0.27 3.87 -34.60
CA ALA A 237 0.82 4.83 -34.58
C ALA A 237 1.24 5.29 -35.99
N PRO A 238 1.77 6.51 -36.15
CA PRO A 238 2.33 7.00 -37.41
C PRO A 238 3.44 6.08 -37.96
N ALA A 239 3.59 6.02 -39.28
CA ALA A 239 4.56 5.13 -39.94
C ALA A 239 6.00 5.32 -39.44
N LYS A 240 6.46 6.58 -39.30
CA LYS A 240 7.78 6.91 -38.76
C LYS A 240 7.97 6.42 -37.32
N MET A 241 6.94 6.54 -36.50
CA MET A 241 6.99 6.11 -35.10
C MET A 241 7.06 4.58 -34.98
N LYS A 242 6.31 3.86 -35.84
CA LYS A 242 6.40 2.40 -35.96
C LYS A 242 7.78 1.95 -36.42
N GLU A 243 8.40 2.66 -37.35
CA GLU A 243 9.74 2.35 -37.85
C GLU A 243 10.79 2.49 -36.74
N ALA A 244 10.78 3.61 -36.00
CA ALA A 244 11.65 3.80 -34.84
C ALA A 244 11.45 2.73 -33.76
N ALA A 245 10.20 2.34 -33.49
CA ALA A 245 9.88 1.27 -32.55
C ALA A 245 10.40 -0.10 -33.04
N ARG A 246 10.25 -0.40 -34.33
CA ARG A 246 10.64 -1.68 -34.93
C ARG A 246 12.13 -1.96 -34.82
N GLU A 247 12.98 -0.95 -34.94
CA GLU A 247 14.43 -1.12 -34.73
C GLU A 247 14.75 -1.61 -33.31
N PHE A 248 14.06 -1.05 -32.31
CA PHE A 248 14.21 -1.46 -30.91
C PHE A 248 13.58 -2.82 -30.63
N GLU A 249 12.41 -3.11 -31.22
CA GLU A 249 11.78 -4.43 -31.16
C GLU A 249 12.73 -5.54 -31.65
N ILE A 250 13.42 -5.32 -32.77
CA ILE A 250 14.42 -6.25 -33.30
C ILE A 250 15.63 -6.33 -32.37
N ARG A 251 16.21 -5.18 -32.01
CA ARG A 251 17.43 -5.11 -31.19
C ARG A 251 17.28 -5.80 -29.84
N PHE A 252 16.12 -5.63 -29.20
CA PHE A 252 15.84 -6.17 -27.88
C PHE A 252 14.98 -7.43 -27.89
N GLN A 253 14.61 -7.94 -29.08
CA GLN A 253 13.73 -9.10 -29.28
C GLN A 253 12.39 -8.97 -28.53
N ARG A 254 11.73 -7.82 -28.66
CA ARG A 254 10.45 -7.50 -28.00
C ARG A 254 9.43 -7.02 -29.01
N LYS A 255 8.15 -7.02 -28.62
CA LYS A 255 7.07 -6.35 -29.36
C LYS A 255 6.37 -5.39 -28.42
N PHE A 256 6.20 -4.14 -28.83
CA PHE A 256 5.46 -3.15 -28.07
C PHE A 256 3.99 -3.19 -28.48
N GLU A 257 3.08 -3.06 -27.52
CA GLU A 257 1.64 -2.95 -27.80
C GLU A 257 1.23 -1.49 -28.03
N THR A 258 1.97 -0.57 -27.41
CA THR A 258 1.59 0.83 -27.26
C THR A 258 2.83 1.70 -27.19
N LEU A 259 2.69 2.91 -27.71
CA LEU A 259 3.73 3.92 -27.81
C LEU A 259 3.21 5.23 -27.19
N THR A 260 3.91 5.75 -26.19
CA THR A 260 3.65 7.08 -25.60
C THR A 260 4.64 8.09 -26.17
N HIS A 261 4.16 9.13 -26.83
CA HIS A 261 5.00 10.20 -27.36
C HIS A 261 5.13 11.35 -26.34
N LEU A 262 6.38 11.69 -26.03
CA LEU A 262 6.76 12.83 -25.21
C LEU A 262 7.45 13.87 -26.11
N PRO A 263 6.80 15.00 -26.41
CA PRO A 263 7.37 16.02 -27.28
C PRO A 263 8.57 16.72 -26.63
N ASN A 264 9.42 17.37 -27.43
CA ASN A 264 10.60 18.11 -26.94
C ASN A 264 10.25 19.12 -25.83
N SER A 265 9.14 19.85 -25.96
CA SER A 265 8.67 20.80 -24.93
C SER A 265 8.40 20.13 -23.58
N LEU A 266 7.84 18.92 -23.59
CA LEU A 266 7.64 18.13 -22.38
C LEU A 266 8.98 17.62 -21.85
N LEU A 267 9.88 17.14 -22.69
CA LEU A 267 11.21 16.68 -22.25
C LEU A 267 12.04 17.81 -21.63
N ASP A 268 11.98 19.01 -22.19
CA ASP A 268 12.65 20.20 -21.65
C ASP A 268 12.13 20.52 -20.25
N PHE A 269 10.81 20.39 -20.04
CA PHE A 269 10.20 20.52 -18.72
C PHE A 269 10.65 19.41 -17.76
N LEU A 270 10.63 18.14 -18.19
CA LEU A 270 11.05 17.00 -17.36
C LEU A 270 12.51 17.08 -16.92
N HIS A 271 13.37 17.64 -17.77
CA HIS A 271 14.80 17.75 -17.51
C HIS A 271 15.21 19.09 -16.88
N LYS A 272 14.27 20.02 -16.63
CA LYS A 272 14.56 21.29 -15.97
C LYS A 272 15.14 21.03 -14.55
N PRO A 273 16.35 21.50 -14.21
CA PRO A 273 16.35 22.76 -13.50
C PRO A 273 15.70 22.93 -12.11
N VAL A 274 15.52 21.96 -11.20
CA VAL A 274 15.00 22.34 -9.85
C VAL A 274 16.04 23.18 -9.10
N GLU A 275 15.78 24.49 -8.93
CA GLU A 275 16.65 25.42 -8.20
C GLU A 275 16.49 25.26 -6.68
N SER A 276 17.56 25.56 -5.93
CA SER A 276 17.55 25.48 -4.46
C SER A 276 16.59 26.51 -3.86
N GLY A 277 15.50 26.05 -3.25
CA GLY A 277 14.46 26.90 -2.65
C GLY A 277 13.08 26.77 -3.28
N ASP A 278 12.95 25.99 -4.36
CA ASP A 278 11.67 25.70 -4.98
C ASP A 278 10.86 24.69 -4.13
N ASN A 279 9.97 25.21 -3.28
CA ASN A 279 9.07 24.44 -2.41
C ASN A 279 7.82 23.92 -3.15
N SER A 280 7.78 23.96 -4.48
CA SER A 280 6.60 23.60 -5.32
C SER A 280 6.16 22.12 -5.28
N LEU A 281 6.68 21.32 -4.36
CA LEU A 281 6.35 19.89 -4.23
C LEU A 281 5.03 19.61 -3.48
N ALA A 282 4.40 20.63 -2.89
CA ALA A 282 3.13 20.49 -2.19
C ALA A 282 1.95 20.71 -3.15
N VAL A 283 1.63 19.70 -3.96
CA VAL A 283 0.47 19.74 -4.86
C VAL A 283 -0.61 18.76 -4.39
N SER A 284 -1.87 19.18 -4.47
CA SER A 284 -3.02 18.35 -4.03
C SER A 284 -3.05 17.00 -4.76
N GLY A 285 -3.20 15.91 -3.99
CA GLY A 285 -3.18 14.54 -4.50
C GLY A 285 -1.79 13.92 -4.67
N PHE A 286 -0.70 14.67 -4.45
CA PHE A 286 0.65 14.14 -4.46
C PHE A 286 1.18 13.97 -3.03
N HIS A 287 1.74 12.80 -2.74
CA HIS A 287 2.33 12.46 -1.45
C HIS A 287 3.75 11.95 -1.65
N LEU A 288 4.70 12.50 -0.90
CA LEU A 288 6.11 12.15 -0.99
C LEU A 288 6.61 11.62 0.36
N SER A 289 7.35 10.51 0.33
CA SER A 289 8.06 9.94 1.47
C SER A 289 9.47 9.57 1.05
N ILE A 290 10.47 10.07 1.76
CA ILE A 290 11.89 9.86 1.42
C ILE A 290 12.60 9.18 2.61
N ALA A 291 13.13 7.98 2.41
CA ALA A 291 13.72 7.19 3.47
C ALA A 291 14.97 7.81 4.10
N SER A 292 15.81 8.47 3.31
CA SER A 292 17.00 9.17 3.82
C SER A 292 16.72 10.33 4.79
N ASP A 293 15.48 10.81 4.83
CA ASP A 293 15.09 11.90 5.74
C ASP A 293 14.98 11.39 7.19
N TYR A 294 14.59 10.13 7.38
CA TYR A 294 14.42 9.50 8.69
C TYR A 294 15.39 8.36 8.99
N ASP A 295 16.05 7.76 7.99
CA ASP A 295 17.08 6.75 8.18
C ASP A 295 18.34 7.09 7.37
N LYS A 296 19.41 7.50 8.06
CA LYS A 296 20.68 7.87 7.42
C LYS A 296 21.43 6.69 6.80
N SER A 297 21.13 5.44 7.20
CA SER A 297 21.73 4.26 6.58
C SER A 297 21.35 4.08 5.10
N VAL A 298 20.23 4.69 4.69
CA VAL A 298 19.81 4.75 3.28
C VAL A 298 20.85 5.46 2.42
N VAL A 299 21.47 6.53 2.94
CA VAL A 299 22.51 7.28 2.21
C VAL A 299 23.72 6.39 1.93
N ASN A 300 24.12 5.55 2.89
CA ASN A 300 25.22 4.59 2.71
C ASN A 300 24.89 3.54 1.63
N CYS A 301 23.63 3.11 1.55
CA CYS A 301 23.18 2.19 0.50
C CYS A 301 23.25 2.87 -0.87
N ILE A 302 22.83 4.12 -0.98
CA ILE A 302 22.94 4.93 -2.22
C ILE A 302 24.40 5.12 -2.64
N GLU A 303 25.31 5.39 -1.70
CA GLU A 303 26.74 5.46 -1.99
C GLU A 303 27.27 4.14 -2.56
N THR A 304 26.85 3.02 -1.99
CA THR A 304 27.25 1.68 -2.43
C THR A 304 26.73 1.38 -3.83
N MET A 305 25.43 1.60 -4.05
CA MET A 305 24.79 1.44 -5.36
C MET A 305 25.53 2.24 -6.41
N SER A 306 25.86 3.49 -6.09
CA SER A 306 26.49 4.37 -7.06
C SER A 306 27.94 4.00 -7.32
N LYS A 307 28.74 3.68 -6.30
CA LYS A 307 30.11 3.17 -6.49
C LYS A 307 30.13 1.97 -7.46
N ILE A 308 29.21 1.03 -7.28
CA ILE A 308 29.11 -0.17 -8.13
C ILE A 308 28.60 0.17 -9.52
N ALA A 309 27.55 1.01 -9.61
CA ALA A 309 27.00 1.41 -10.89
C ALA A 309 28.02 2.07 -11.80
N ASN A 310 29.05 2.63 -11.17
CA ASN A 310 30.06 3.38 -11.83
C ASN A 310 31.33 2.58 -12.20
N LEU A 311 31.31 1.27 -11.98
CA LEU A 311 32.37 0.36 -12.42
C LEU A 311 32.25 0.10 -13.94
N GLU A 312 33.37 0.08 -14.67
CA GLU A 312 33.36 -0.23 -16.10
C GLU A 312 32.92 -1.69 -16.39
N ASN A 313 33.27 -2.62 -15.50
CA ASN A 313 32.93 -4.04 -15.62
C ASN A 313 32.63 -4.61 -14.21
N PRO A 314 31.40 -4.45 -13.69
CA PRO A 314 31.04 -4.96 -12.39
C PRO A 314 31.06 -6.49 -12.37
N SER A 315 31.62 -7.07 -11.31
CA SER A 315 31.65 -8.50 -11.09
C SER A 315 30.31 -9.02 -10.55
N LYS A 316 30.12 -10.35 -10.55
CA LYS A 316 28.92 -10.96 -9.93
C LYS A 316 28.75 -10.57 -8.44
N PRO A 317 29.80 -10.57 -7.60
CA PRO A 317 29.73 -10.00 -6.25
C PRO A 317 29.29 -8.54 -6.19
N ASP A 318 29.73 -7.69 -7.13
CA ASP A 318 29.34 -6.28 -7.17
C ASP A 318 27.84 -6.16 -7.48
N ASN A 319 27.32 -6.93 -8.45
CA ASN A 319 25.90 -6.94 -8.77
C ASN A 319 25.03 -7.42 -7.60
N LEU A 320 25.50 -8.40 -6.82
CA LEU A 320 24.83 -8.83 -5.60
C LEU A 320 24.83 -7.74 -4.52
N ALA A 321 25.97 -7.08 -4.28
CA ALA A 321 26.07 -5.99 -3.32
C ALA A 321 25.19 -4.79 -3.71
N PHE A 322 25.09 -4.49 -5.01
CA PHE A 322 24.17 -3.47 -5.52
C PHE A 322 22.72 -3.85 -5.26
N PHE A 323 22.35 -5.10 -5.57
CA PHE A 323 21.00 -5.60 -5.33
C PHE A 323 20.64 -5.62 -3.83
N ASP A 324 21.56 -6.07 -2.97
CA ASP A 324 21.38 -6.06 -1.51
C ASP A 324 21.21 -4.63 -0.97
N ALA A 325 21.96 -3.67 -1.51
CA ALA A 325 21.78 -2.26 -1.16
C ALA A 325 20.41 -1.74 -1.58
N VAL A 326 19.91 -2.12 -2.77
CA VAL A 326 18.55 -1.78 -3.21
C VAL A 326 17.50 -2.39 -2.28
N ILE A 327 17.59 -3.69 -1.96
CA ILE A 327 16.65 -4.36 -1.05
C ILE A 327 16.67 -3.72 0.34
N SER A 328 17.85 -3.41 0.86
CA SER A 328 18.02 -2.70 2.12
C SER A 328 17.30 -1.35 2.12
N ILE A 329 17.34 -0.60 1.00
CA ILE A 329 16.55 0.63 0.87
C ILE A 329 15.05 0.33 0.87
N TYR A 330 14.60 -0.69 0.13
CA TYR A 330 13.20 -1.10 0.08
C TYR A 330 12.63 -1.47 1.44
N ASP A 331 13.40 -2.14 2.30
CA ASP A 331 13.02 -2.47 3.67
C ASP A 331 12.75 -1.23 4.55
N ARG A 332 13.25 -0.06 4.13
CA ARG A 332 13.11 1.22 4.82
C ARG A 332 12.08 2.14 4.17
N LEU A 333 11.52 1.76 3.02
CA LEU A 333 10.47 2.53 2.39
C LEU A 333 9.19 2.43 3.23
N ARG A 334 8.69 3.58 3.67
CA ARG A 334 7.31 3.70 4.15
C ARG A 334 6.33 3.53 2.99
N GLY A 335 5.05 3.33 3.31
CA GLY A 335 3.96 3.21 2.32
C GLY A 335 3.37 1.81 2.20
N GLY A 336 3.94 0.81 2.88
CA GLY A 336 3.30 -0.50 3.08
C GLY A 336 3.22 -1.33 1.81
N LEU A 337 4.31 -1.43 1.03
CA LEU A 337 4.36 -2.15 -0.25
C LEU A 337 3.72 -3.54 -0.18
N SER A 338 4.17 -4.41 0.73
CA SER A 338 3.66 -5.78 0.85
C SER A 338 2.17 -5.80 1.18
N TYR A 339 1.73 -4.94 2.10
CA TYR A 339 0.32 -4.81 2.45
C TYR A 339 -0.52 -4.35 1.24
N LEU A 340 -0.11 -3.28 0.56
CA LEU A 340 -0.81 -2.76 -0.62
C LEU A 340 -0.94 -3.82 -1.71
N SER A 341 0.16 -4.52 -2.03
CA SER A 341 0.16 -5.60 -3.03
C SER A 341 -0.78 -6.76 -2.67
N SER A 342 -0.97 -7.03 -1.38
CA SER A 342 -1.83 -8.13 -0.91
C SER A 342 -3.33 -7.88 -1.16
N LEU A 343 -3.75 -6.62 -1.32
CA LEU A 343 -5.16 -6.25 -1.40
C LEU A 343 -5.75 -6.60 -2.78
N ASP A 344 -6.96 -7.15 -2.80
CA ASP A 344 -7.58 -7.71 -4.02
C ASP A 344 -7.90 -6.65 -5.08
N ASP A 345 -8.10 -5.41 -4.67
CA ASP A 345 -8.38 -4.22 -5.48
C ASP A 345 -7.10 -3.53 -6.01
N THR A 346 -5.93 -4.13 -5.79
CA THR A 346 -4.63 -3.55 -6.16
C THR A 346 -3.99 -4.30 -7.34
N PHE A 347 -3.57 -3.56 -8.36
CA PHE A 347 -2.79 -4.08 -9.49
C PHE A 347 -1.30 -3.80 -9.30
N CYS A 348 -0.44 -4.80 -9.46
CA CYS A 348 0.99 -4.66 -9.25
C CYS A 348 1.74 -4.60 -10.59
N ILE A 349 2.66 -3.65 -10.71
CA ILE A 349 3.55 -3.50 -11.86
C ILE A 349 4.98 -3.54 -11.38
N ALA A 350 5.76 -4.41 -12.01
CA ALA A 350 7.19 -4.50 -11.77
C ALA A 350 7.88 -4.65 -13.12
N PRO A 351 8.42 -3.56 -13.72
CA PRO A 351 9.02 -3.61 -15.04
C PRO A 351 10.09 -4.70 -15.15
N GLU A 352 10.21 -5.31 -16.34
CA GLU A 352 11.10 -6.44 -16.65
C GLU A 352 12.59 -6.03 -16.66
N ARG A 353 13.08 -5.53 -15.52
CA ARG A 353 14.43 -5.07 -15.19
C ARG A 353 14.64 -5.22 -13.66
N GLU A 354 15.22 -4.23 -12.99
CA GLU A 354 15.38 -4.14 -11.53
C GLU A 354 14.06 -4.35 -10.79
N GLY A 355 12.99 -3.68 -11.26
CA GLY A 355 11.68 -3.66 -10.61
C GLY A 355 11.12 -5.06 -10.38
N ARG A 356 11.15 -5.92 -11.42
CA ARG A 356 10.77 -7.33 -11.30
C ARG A 356 11.60 -8.07 -10.25
N MET A 357 12.91 -7.94 -10.29
CA MET A 357 13.79 -8.69 -9.38
C MET A 357 13.55 -8.30 -7.93
N ILE A 358 13.36 -7.00 -7.67
CA ILE A 358 13.00 -6.47 -6.35
C ILE A 358 11.65 -7.05 -5.93
N ALA A 359 10.64 -6.98 -6.79
CA ALA A 359 9.30 -7.42 -6.46
C ALA A 359 9.20 -8.95 -6.25
N ASP A 360 9.90 -9.75 -7.07
CA ASP A 360 10.01 -11.20 -6.90
C ASP A 360 10.74 -11.53 -5.58
N ARG A 361 11.79 -10.78 -5.22
CA ARG A 361 12.55 -10.98 -3.96
C ARG A 361 11.73 -10.65 -2.71
N LEU A 362 10.90 -9.61 -2.78
CA LEU A 362 10.02 -9.17 -1.69
C LEU A 362 8.70 -9.97 -1.63
N GLY A 363 8.39 -10.77 -2.64
CA GLY A 363 7.16 -11.57 -2.68
C GLY A 363 5.89 -10.73 -2.89
N VAL A 364 5.99 -9.58 -3.56
CA VAL A 364 4.91 -8.58 -3.65
C VAL A 364 4.16 -8.60 -4.99
N LEU A 365 4.25 -9.71 -5.72
CA LEU A 365 3.60 -9.93 -7.02
C LEU A 365 2.48 -10.97 -6.92
N PRO A 366 1.24 -10.56 -6.62
CA PRO A 366 0.11 -11.46 -6.52
C PRO A 366 -0.22 -12.11 -7.88
N LEU A 367 -0.55 -13.40 -7.84
CA LEU A 367 -0.98 -14.17 -9.02
C LEU A 367 -2.24 -13.55 -9.63
N GLY A 368 -2.26 -13.38 -10.96
CA GLY A 368 -3.41 -12.88 -11.71
C GLY A 368 -3.68 -11.36 -11.60
N ARG A 369 -2.95 -10.63 -10.74
CA ARG A 369 -3.09 -9.16 -10.55
C ARG A 369 -1.76 -8.42 -10.76
N THR A 370 -0.86 -8.98 -11.56
CA THR A 370 0.47 -8.44 -11.80
C THR A 370 0.77 -8.32 -13.29
N SER A 371 1.44 -7.25 -13.69
CA SER A 371 2.11 -7.13 -14.99
C SER A 371 3.60 -6.87 -14.83
N LYS A 372 4.40 -7.41 -15.76
CA LYS A 372 5.86 -7.27 -15.80
C LYS A 372 6.27 -6.62 -17.13
N PRO A 373 5.88 -5.35 -17.37
CA PRO A 373 6.04 -4.78 -18.69
C PRO A 373 7.50 -4.48 -19.01
N ASN A 374 7.86 -4.67 -20.27
CA ASN A 374 9.03 -4.06 -20.86
C ASN A 374 8.68 -2.62 -21.25
N ALA A 375 9.59 -1.69 -20.94
CA ALA A 375 9.50 -0.32 -21.44
C ALA A 375 10.86 0.13 -21.98
N LYS A 376 10.87 0.74 -23.17
CA LYS A 376 12.09 1.27 -23.79
C LYS A 376 11.88 2.71 -24.26
N ARG A 377 12.85 3.54 -23.91
CA ARG A 377 12.97 4.93 -24.36
C ARG A 377 13.59 4.93 -25.75
N ILE A 378 12.85 5.40 -26.74
CA ILE A 378 13.18 5.37 -28.17
C ILE A 378 13.34 6.83 -28.63
N PRO A 379 14.53 7.26 -29.06
CA PRO A 379 14.73 8.57 -29.65
C PRO A 379 13.81 8.79 -30.86
N TYR A 380 13.21 9.98 -30.98
CA TYR A 380 12.29 10.30 -32.07
C TYR A 380 12.51 11.76 -32.54
N GLU A 381 12.27 12.05 -33.83
CA GLU A 381 12.60 13.37 -34.43
C GLU A 381 11.97 14.55 -33.66
N GLU A 382 10.79 14.35 -33.09
CA GLU A 382 10.06 15.35 -32.28
C GLU A 382 10.00 14.98 -30.79
N GLY A 383 11.09 14.42 -30.25
CA GLY A 383 11.24 14.15 -28.81
C GLY A 383 11.57 12.70 -28.50
N LEU A 384 10.75 12.06 -27.68
CA LEU A 384 10.98 10.71 -27.18
C LEU A 384 9.70 9.89 -27.30
N VAL A 385 9.84 8.63 -27.70
CA VAL A 385 8.76 7.66 -27.63
C VAL A 385 9.10 6.63 -26.56
N VAL A 386 8.17 6.34 -25.66
CA VAL A 386 8.28 5.21 -24.74
C VAL A 386 7.41 4.10 -25.30
N GLY A 387 8.05 3.03 -25.77
CA GLY A 387 7.36 1.81 -26.19
C GLY A 387 7.21 0.87 -25.00
N HIS A 388 6.00 0.34 -24.79
CA HIS A 388 5.73 -0.66 -23.76
C HIS A 388 4.77 -1.76 -24.25
N ASP A 389 4.94 -2.94 -23.68
CA ASP A 389 4.10 -4.13 -23.88
C ASP A 389 3.09 -4.32 -22.72
N LEU A 390 2.91 -3.27 -21.91
CA LEU A 390 1.90 -3.25 -20.87
C LEU A 390 0.52 -3.30 -21.52
N SER A 391 -0.17 -4.43 -21.36
CA SER A 391 -1.58 -4.53 -21.73
C SER A 391 -2.45 -3.85 -20.66
N SER A 392 -3.51 -3.19 -21.09
CA SER A 392 -4.51 -2.65 -20.16
C SER A 392 -5.15 -3.84 -19.41
N PRO A 393 -5.16 -3.84 -18.07
CA PRO A 393 -5.86 -4.89 -17.33
C PRO A 393 -7.33 -4.95 -17.76
N ASN A 394 -7.93 -6.15 -17.73
CA ASN A 394 -9.36 -6.32 -18.00
C ASN A 394 -10.14 -5.30 -17.17
N LYS A 395 -11.12 -4.62 -17.78
CA LYS A 395 -11.85 -3.43 -17.28
C LYS A 395 -12.57 -3.56 -15.90
N ALA A 396 -12.38 -4.66 -15.16
CA ALA A 396 -12.80 -4.75 -13.77
C ALA A 396 -11.80 -3.94 -12.91
N PHE A 397 -12.18 -2.69 -12.63
CA PHE A 397 -11.36 -1.61 -12.09
C PHE A 397 -10.61 -1.99 -10.80
N TYR A 398 -9.28 -1.92 -10.84
CA TYR A 398 -8.45 -1.87 -9.63
C TYR A 398 -8.50 -0.45 -9.08
N GLN A 399 -8.87 -0.30 -7.79
CA GLN A 399 -8.87 1.01 -7.14
C GLN A 399 -7.45 1.61 -7.12
N ARG A 400 -6.44 0.73 -6.98
CA ARG A 400 -5.04 1.11 -6.75
C ARG A 400 -4.09 0.39 -7.71
N CYS A 401 -3.00 1.05 -8.06
CA CYS A 401 -1.86 0.42 -8.74
C CYS A 401 -0.58 0.66 -7.94
N VAL A 402 0.15 -0.41 -7.68
CA VAL A 402 1.49 -0.39 -7.07
C VAL A 402 2.52 -0.58 -8.18
N ILE A 403 3.50 0.30 -8.26
CA ILE A 403 4.62 0.23 -9.20
C ILE A 403 5.92 0.06 -8.40
N VAL A 404 6.63 -1.04 -8.63
CA VAL A 404 7.95 -1.32 -8.04
C VAL A 404 9.02 -1.06 -9.08
N ASP A 405 9.85 -0.03 -8.86
CA ASP A 405 10.86 0.42 -9.83
C ASP A 405 12.25 0.63 -9.22
N GLY A 406 13.32 0.29 -9.94
CA GLY A 406 14.69 0.35 -9.40
C GLY A 406 15.16 1.78 -9.08
N ALA A 407 15.10 2.68 -10.06
CA ALA A 407 15.51 4.07 -9.93
C ALA A 407 14.79 4.96 -10.94
N ILE A 408 14.42 6.17 -10.52
CA ILE A 408 13.64 7.13 -11.32
C ILE A 408 14.56 8.26 -11.82
N ALA A 409 14.96 8.17 -13.08
CA ALA A 409 15.82 9.18 -13.71
C ALA A 409 15.04 10.44 -14.14
N SER A 410 14.30 10.37 -15.26
CA SER A 410 13.52 11.49 -15.82
C SER A 410 12.01 11.39 -15.54
N GLY A 411 11.55 10.29 -14.95
CA GLY A 411 10.12 10.01 -14.75
C GLY A 411 9.35 9.65 -16.03
N SER A 412 9.94 9.76 -17.22
CA SER A 412 9.25 9.58 -18.51
C SER A 412 8.58 8.21 -18.66
N THR A 413 9.23 7.14 -18.22
CA THR A 413 8.69 5.78 -18.29
C THR A 413 7.54 5.57 -17.31
N LEU A 414 7.64 6.12 -16.10
CA LEU A 414 6.55 6.07 -15.12
C LEU A 414 5.34 6.87 -15.58
N ILE A 415 5.55 8.07 -16.14
CA ILE A 415 4.48 8.88 -16.72
C ILE A 415 3.76 8.09 -17.82
N ALA A 416 4.48 7.44 -18.73
CA ALA A 416 3.88 6.60 -19.76
C ALA A 416 3.05 5.44 -19.18
N MET A 417 3.55 4.76 -18.15
CA MET A 417 2.82 3.67 -17.49
C MET A 417 1.56 4.16 -16.76
N ILE A 418 1.66 5.25 -16.00
CA ILE A 418 0.52 5.83 -15.29
C ILE A 418 -0.53 6.33 -16.30
N GLU A 419 -0.10 6.95 -17.40
CA GLU A 419 -0.97 7.43 -18.47
C GLU A 419 -1.84 6.32 -19.07
N MET A 420 -1.31 5.10 -19.20
CA MET A 420 -2.12 3.97 -19.66
C MET A 420 -3.21 3.54 -18.68
N LEU A 421 -2.93 3.64 -17.39
CA LEU A 421 -3.70 3.00 -16.33
C LEU A 421 -4.66 3.96 -15.66
N ARG A 422 -4.43 5.27 -15.76
CA ARG A 422 -5.24 6.31 -15.10
C ARG A 422 -6.71 6.30 -15.49
N ALA A 423 -7.05 5.71 -16.64
CA ALA A 423 -8.45 5.53 -17.05
C ALA A 423 -9.18 4.47 -16.21
N SER A 424 -8.45 3.56 -15.57
CA SER A 424 -8.95 2.39 -14.85
C SER A 424 -8.52 2.32 -13.38
N THR A 425 -7.76 3.30 -12.89
CA THR A 425 -7.14 3.30 -11.56
C THR A 425 -7.16 4.69 -10.97
N GLN A 426 -7.53 4.80 -9.69
CA GLN A 426 -7.70 6.09 -9.01
C GLN A 426 -6.46 6.52 -8.22
N GLU A 427 -5.71 5.56 -7.68
CA GLU A 427 -4.54 5.85 -6.84
C GLU A 427 -3.31 5.03 -7.27
N PHE A 428 -2.16 5.68 -7.32
CA PHE A 428 -0.89 5.09 -7.72
C PHE A 428 0.11 5.18 -6.58
N HIS A 429 0.77 4.06 -6.27
CA HIS A 429 1.83 3.98 -5.29
C HIS A 429 3.10 3.53 -5.98
N VAL A 430 4.08 4.42 -6.08
CA VAL A 430 5.38 4.14 -6.71
C VAL A 430 6.41 3.95 -5.60
N PHE A 431 7.13 2.83 -5.65
CA PHE A 431 8.22 2.50 -4.75
C PHE A 431 9.52 2.43 -5.53
N SER A 432 10.53 3.20 -5.12
CA SER A 432 11.84 3.17 -5.77
C SER A 432 12.99 3.46 -4.82
N ALA A 433 14.16 2.89 -5.09
CA ALA A 433 15.33 3.13 -4.26
C ALA A 433 15.88 4.56 -4.42
N HIS A 434 15.69 5.16 -5.59
CA HIS A 434 16.25 6.48 -5.91
C HIS A 434 15.37 7.26 -6.89
N ALA A 435 15.35 8.59 -6.76
CA ALA A 435 14.83 9.48 -7.80
C ALA A 435 15.66 10.76 -7.93
N THR A 436 15.55 11.45 -9.08
CA THR A 436 16.07 12.80 -9.21
C THR A 436 15.04 13.85 -8.77
N ALA A 437 15.49 14.99 -8.23
CA ALA A 437 14.60 16.11 -7.88
C ALA A 437 13.73 16.57 -9.06
N SER A 438 14.31 16.62 -10.27
CA SER A 438 13.58 16.95 -11.50
C SER A 438 12.48 15.93 -11.80
N SER A 439 12.73 14.63 -11.60
CA SER A 439 11.68 13.61 -11.78
C SER A 439 10.57 13.67 -10.74
N VAL A 440 10.89 14.01 -9.48
CA VAL A 440 9.90 14.19 -8.42
C VAL A 440 8.98 15.36 -8.76
N ARG A 441 9.55 16.51 -9.18
CA ARG A 441 8.78 17.69 -9.66
C ARG A 441 7.94 17.34 -10.88
N ALA A 442 8.50 16.63 -11.84
CA ALA A 442 7.76 16.21 -13.03
C ALA A 442 6.54 15.34 -12.68
N LEU A 443 6.72 14.36 -11.81
CA LEU A 443 5.65 13.46 -11.38
C LEU A 443 4.60 14.17 -10.54
N SER A 444 4.99 15.09 -9.64
CA SER A 444 4.03 15.86 -8.84
C SER A 444 3.14 16.74 -9.71
N VAL A 445 3.73 17.44 -10.68
CA VAL A 445 3.00 18.31 -11.60
C VAL A 445 2.13 17.49 -12.55
N TYR A 446 2.62 16.35 -13.06
CA TYR A 446 1.82 15.44 -13.87
C TYR A 446 0.59 14.91 -13.10
N ALA A 447 0.78 14.50 -11.85
CA ALA A 447 -0.30 13.99 -11.00
C ALA A 447 -1.37 15.07 -10.76
N ALA A 448 -0.94 16.29 -10.43
CA ALA A 448 -1.83 17.42 -10.24
C ALA A 448 -2.61 17.79 -11.50
N ALA A 449 -1.91 17.85 -12.64
CA ALA A 449 -2.51 18.19 -13.94
C ALA A 449 -3.64 17.21 -14.33
N ASN A 450 -3.51 15.96 -13.92
CA ASN A 450 -4.42 14.89 -14.27
C ASN A 450 -5.33 14.43 -13.12
N LYS A 451 -5.31 15.15 -11.98
CA LYS A 451 -6.08 14.83 -10.75
C LYS A 451 -5.88 13.39 -10.28
N ILE A 452 -4.64 12.90 -10.37
CA ILE A 452 -4.24 11.56 -9.95
C ILE A 452 -3.78 11.61 -8.50
N LYS A 453 -4.25 10.68 -7.67
CA LYS A 453 -3.64 10.45 -6.35
C LYS A 453 -2.36 9.65 -6.52
N LEU A 454 -1.21 10.28 -6.29
CA LEU A 454 0.12 9.67 -6.47
C LEU A 454 0.90 9.69 -5.15
N TYR A 455 1.27 8.50 -4.68
CA TYR A 455 2.13 8.29 -3.53
C TYR A 455 3.51 7.84 -4.01
N LEU A 456 4.52 8.68 -3.82
CA LEU A 456 5.89 8.42 -4.21
C LEU A 456 6.72 8.09 -2.96
N ASN A 457 7.10 6.81 -2.83
CA ASN A 457 7.87 6.27 -1.70
C ASN A 457 9.29 5.97 -2.18
N LEU A 458 10.23 6.82 -1.78
CA LEU A 458 11.58 6.83 -2.33
C LEU A 458 12.62 6.55 -1.26
N GLY A 459 13.71 5.89 -1.64
CA GLY A 459 14.86 5.75 -0.77
C GLY A 459 15.54 7.09 -0.56
N HIS A 460 16.00 7.68 -1.66
CA HIS A 460 16.69 8.96 -1.65
C HIS A 460 16.36 9.80 -2.88
N VAL A 461 16.40 11.12 -2.72
CA VAL A 461 16.25 12.08 -3.83
C VAL A 461 17.54 12.87 -4.00
N SER A 462 18.11 12.86 -5.21
CA SER A 462 19.34 13.61 -5.53
C SER A 462 19.13 14.68 -6.61
N GLY A 463 20.07 15.63 -6.73
CA GLY A 463 20.05 16.72 -7.72
C GLY A 463 20.29 16.32 -9.20
N GLN A 464 20.06 17.29 -10.09
CA GLN A 464 19.76 17.26 -11.54
C GLN A 464 20.58 16.41 -12.53
N LEU A 465 19.91 16.14 -13.66
CA LEU A 465 20.37 15.34 -14.80
C LEU A 465 20.56 16.20 -16.06
N ASN A 466 21.82 16.53 -16.37
CA ASN A 466 22.50 16.38 -17.67
C ASN A 466 23.78 17.23 -17.64
N HIS A 467 24.97 16.64 -17.63
CA HIS A 467 25.37 15.69 -18.66
C HIS A 467 26.21 14.51 -18.11
N LYS A 468 25.51 13.50 -17.55
CA LYS A 468 25.96 12.25 -16.88
C LYS A 468 26.41 12.39 -15.41
N ARG A 469 25.55 11.98 -14.46
CA ARG A 469 25.88 11.84 -13.02
C ARG A 469 25.10 10.67 -12.38
N TYR A 470 25.82 9.80 -11.69
CA TYR A 470 25.32 8.87 -10.67
C TYR A 470 26.38 8.84 -9.53
N ALA A 471 25.97 9.26 -8.32
CA ALA A 471 26.69 9.72 -7.10
C ALA A 471 28.12 10.31 -7.11
N LEU A 472 28.40 11.01 -6.00
CA LEU A 472 29.63 11.71 -5.65
C LEU A 472 30.23 11.08 -4.39
N HIS A 473 31.57 11.09 -4.29
CA HIS A 473 32.22 11.02 -2.98
C HIS A 473 31.96 12.33 -2.19
N PRO A 474 32.04 12.31 -0.83
CA PRO A 474 31.87 13.52 0.00
C PRO A 474 32.82 14.68 -0.36
N ASP A 475 33.93 14.38 -1.05
CA ASP A 475 34.93 15.34 -1.53
C ASP A 475 34.65 15.88 -2.95
N GLY A 476 33.58 15.42 -3.60
CA GLY A 476 33.14 15.92 -4.90
C GLY A 476 33.74 15.19 -6.11
N SER A 477 34.43 14.06 -5.93
CA SER A 477 34.93 13.25 -7.06
C SER A 477 33.86 12.32 -7.69
N LEU A 478 33.97 12.10 -9.01
CA LEU A 478 32.96 11.53 -9.96
C LEU A 478 33.20 10.06 -10.31
N VAL A 479 32.13 9.27 -10.51
CA VAL A 479 32.13 7.94 -11.18
C VAL A 479 30.81 7.79 -12.05
N ILE A 480 30.69 6.95 -13.12
CA ILE A 480 29.51 6.89 -14.09
C ILE A 480 28.82 5.51 -14.32
N GLY A 481 27.48 5.40 -14.24
CA GLY A 481 26.63 4.38 -14.92
C GLY A 481 25.10 4.43 -14.64
N ASP A 482 24.28 4.10 -15.65
CA ASP A 482 22.80 3.98 -15.61
C ASP A 482 22.39 2.82 -14.68
N LEU A 483 21.78 3.14 -13.52
CA LEU A 483 21.35 2.13 -12.55
C LEU A 483 20.43 1.05 -13.17
N GLY A 484 19.72 1.37 -14.25
CA GLY A 484 18.73 0.49 -14.85
C GLY A 484 19.28 -0.65 -15.72
N ASP A 485 20.56 -0.63 -16.12
CA ASP A 485 21.15 -1.67 -16.97
C ASP A 485 22.09 -2.62 -16.21
N LEU A 486 22.35 -2.36 -14.92
CA LEU A 486 23.25 -3.18 -14.10
C LEU A 486 22.58 -4.43 -13.53
N ILE A 487 21.25 -4.46 -13.46
CA ILE A 487 20.50 -5.65 -13.01
C ILE A 487 19.66 -6.25 -14.14
N SER A 488 19.80 -5.79 -15.39
CA SER A 488 19.07 -6.39 -16.52
C SER A 488 19.67 -7.76 -16.87
N PRO A 489 18.85 -8.82 -17.04
CA PRO A 489 19.34 -10.14 -17.42
C PRO A 489 19.76 -10.15 -18.89
N ALA A 490 20.98 -9.72 -19.14
CA ALA A 490 21.85 -10.33 -20.14
C ALA A 490 23.01 -10.89 -19.31
N VAL A 491 23.18 -12.20 -19.11
CA VAL A 491 23.11 -13.31 -20.05
C VAL A 491 22.94 -14.60 -19.24
N GLU A 492 21.94 -15.41 -19.57
CA GLU A 492 22.08 -16.87 -19.80
C GLU A 492 20.97 -17.34 -20.75
#